data_AF-A0A0D2Y9A2-F1
#
_entry.id   AF-A0A0D2Y9A2-F1
#
_cell.length_a   1.000
_cell.length_b   1.000
_cell.length_c   1.000
_cell.angle_alpha   90.00
_cell.angle_beta   90.00
_cell.angle_gamma   90.00
#
_symmetry.space_group_name_H-M   'P 1'
#
loop_
_entity.id
_entity.type
_entity.pdbx_description
1 polymer ?
#
loop_
_entity_poly.entity_id
_entity_poly.type
_entity_poly.pdbx_seq_one_letter_code
_entity_poly.pdbx_strand_id
1 'polypeptide(L)'
;LYHTMLRMFLSGGAFGPETRWDRFLGHYERILTLAETLWSNTPPSQVQSPLSLESGFIVPAFMDAQRCRHPWLRRRAISFLYKIKRQEGMWHSDGAAAVGQRIMEIEGQKYFDSDLASPLEAMEDVPWEAWAETEDIPARTSWAGIERVPEMMRMRETLVMVDAVEKRVELSLIMSSGDDIGSFGEVKSETVVFG
;
A
#
# COMPACT_ATOMS: atom_id res chain seq x y z
N LEU A 1 10.59 2.30 -8.70
CA LEU A 1 9.71 2.13 -7.53
C LEU A 1 9.28 3.48 -6.95
N TYR A 2 10.16 4.22 -6.28
CA TYR A 2 9.83 5.52 -5.66
C TYR A 2 9.32 6.57 -6.64
N HIS A 3 9.85 6.64 -7.87
CA HIS A 3 9.33 7.54 -8.91
C HIS A 3 7.83 7.33 -9.15
N THR A 4 7.38 6.08 -9.33
CA THR A 4 5.98 5.74 -9.54
C THR A 4 5.11 6.09 -8.33
N MET A 5 5.60 5.80 -7.12
CA MET A 5 4.91 6.16 -5.88
C MET A 5 4.74 7.68 -5.78
N LEU A 6 5.82 8.46 -5.93
CA LEU A 6 5.77 9.92 -5.81
C LEU A 6 4.87 10.56 -6.86
N ARG A 7 4.89 10.06 -8.10
CA ARG A 7 3.96 10.48 -9.16
C ARG A 7 2.51 10.28 -8.75
N MET A 8 2.17 9.09 -8.26
CA MET A 8 0.82 8.79 -7.75
C MET A 8 0.39 9.76 -6.64
N PHE A 9 1.28 10.06 -5.67
CA PHE A 9 0.95 10.99 -4.58
C PHE A 9 0.78 12.43 -5.06
N LEU A 10 1.64 12.90 -5.96
CA LEU A 10 1.54 14.25 -6.53
C LEU A 10 0.26 14.41 -7.36
N SER A 11 -0.05 13.44 -8.22
CA SER A 11 -1.28 13.43 -9.02
C SER A 11 -2.54 13.22 -8.17
N GLY A 12 -2.44 12.52 -7.04
CA GLY A 12 -3.57 12.27 -6.14
C GLY A 12 -3.95 13.48 -5.28
N GLY A 13 -3.01 14.40 -5.07
CA GLY A 13 -3.23 15.61 -4.28
C GLY A 13 -3.40 15.37 -2.78
N ALA A 14 -3.26 16.45 -2.01
CA ALA A 14 -3.33 16.42 -0.55
C ALA A 14 -4.76 16.40 0.02
N PHE A 15 -5.75 16.84 -0.75
CA PHE A 15 -7.13 17.05 -0.30
C PHE A 15 -8.15 16.31 -1.16
N GLY A 16 -9.40 16.22 -0.68
CA GLY A 16 -10.48 15.51 -1.36
C GLY A 16 -10.78 14.13 -0.75
N PRO A 17 -11.80 13.44 -1.29
CA PRO A 17 -12.23 12.13 -0.79
C PRO A 17 -11.16 11.08 -1.03
N GLU A 18 -11.09 10.05 -0.18
CA GLU A 18 -10.18 8.92 -0.37
C GLU A 18 -10.52 8.11 -1.63
N THR A 19 -11.74 8.26 -2.17
CA THR A 19 -12.10 7.67 -3.47
C THR A 19 -11.22 8.10 -4.63
N ARG A 20 -10.55 9.26 -4.54
CA ARG A 20 -9.61 9.76 -5.56
C ARG A 20 -8.48 8.77 -5.87
N TRP A 21 -8.12 7.93 -4.91
CA TRP A 21 -7.05 6.95 -5.05
C TRP A 21 -7.40 5.80 -6.02
N ASP A 22 -8.69 5.58 -6.33
CA ASP A 22 -9.11 4.45 -7.18
C ASP A 22 -8.67 4.53 -8.64
N ARG A 23 -8.31 5.73 -9.12
CA ARG A 23 -7.83 5.91 -10.49
C ARG A 23 -6.44 5.32 -10.71
N PHE A 24 -5.68 5.08 -9.63
CA PHE A 24 -4.27 4.73 -9.70
C PHE A 24 -3.99 3.21 -9.71
N LEU A 25 -4.92 2.37 -10.17
CA LEU A 25 -4.72 0.92 -10.22
C LEU A 25 -3.41 0.50 -10.91
N GLY A 26 -3.08 1.12 -12.05
CA GLY A 26 -1.83 0.81 -12.77
C GLY A 26 -0.57 1.23 -12.02
N HIS A 27 -0.65 2.26 -11.16
CA HIS A 27 0.46 2.66 -10.30
C HIS A 27 0.68 1.64 -9.19
N TYR A 28 -0.39 1.20 -8.52
CA TYR A 28 -0.31 0.16 -7.48
C TYR A 28 0.27 -1.14 -8.04
N GLU A 29 -0.19 -1.56 -9.22
CA GLU A 29 0.38 -2.72 -9.90
C GLU A 29 1.88 -2.57 -10.18
N ARG A 30 2.29 -1.42 -10.73
CA ARG A 30 3.69 -1.14 -11.03
C ARG A 30 4.54 -1.11 -9.77
N ILE A 31 4.07 -0.47 -8.70
CA ILE A 31 4.78 -0.38 -7.42
C ILE A 31 5.03 -1.78 -6.87
N LEU A 32 3.99 -2.61 -6.78
CA LEU A 32 4.12 -3.98 -6.28
C LEU A 32 4.99 -4.85 -7.17
N THR A 33 4.84 -4.78 -8.49
CA THR A 33 5.67 -5.56 -9.42
C THR A 33 7.14 -5.16 -9.35
N LEU A 34 7.44 -3.86 -9.28
CA LEU A 34 8.81 -3.39 -9.12
C LEU A 34 9.39 -3.79 -7.75
N ALA A 35 8.60 -3.68 -6.67
CA ALA A 35 9.04 -4.10 -5.33
C ALA A 35 9.37 -5.60 -5.28
N GLU A 36 8.50 -6.45 -5.83
CA GLU A 36 8.72 -7.89 -5.92
C GLU A 36 9.90 -8.27 -6.80
N THR A 37 10.10 -7.55 -7.91
CA THR A 37 11.23 -7.76 -8.84
C THR A 37 12.55 -7.39 -8.17
N LEU A 38 12.61 -6.23 -7.52
CA LEU A 38 13.80 -5.77 -6.80
C LEU A 38 14.14 -6.70 -5.64
N TRP A 39 13.14 -7.17 -4.89
CA TRP A 39 13.33 -8.17 -3.85
C TRP A 39 13.88 -9.49 -4.41
N SER A 40 13.31 -9.99 -5.51
CA SER A 40 13.75 -11.25 -6.13
C SER A 40 15.19 -11.16 -6.68
N ASN A 41 15.63 -9.97 -7.08
CA ASN A 41 16.99 -9.70 -7.54
C ASN A 41 17.95 -9.27 -6.42
N THR A 42 17.49 -9.23 -5.17
CA THR A 42 18.34 -8.83 -4.03
C THR A 42 19.39 -9.92 -3.76
N PRO A 43 20.69 -9.57 -3.64
CA PRO A 43 21.74 -10.54 -3.35
C PRO A 43 21.47 -11.29 -2.04
N PRO A 44 21.81 -12.59 -1.93
CA PRO A 44 21.60 -13.37 -0.71
C PRO A 44 22.18 -12.73 0.55
N SER A 45 23.32 -12.03 0.44
CA SER A 45 23.94 -11.31 1.55
C SER A 45 23.07 -10.18 2.11
N GLN A 46 22.29 -9.52 1.26
CA GLN A 46 21.36 -8.45 1.65
C GLN A 46 20.01 -8.99 2.12
N VAL A 47 19.58 -10.14 1.59
CA VAL A 47 18.39 -10.88 2.08
C VAL A 47 18.63 -11.40 3.50
N GLN A 48 19.85 -11.83 3.81
CA GLN A 48 20.25 -12.31 5.14
C GLN A 48 20.47 -11.18 6.15
N SER A 49 20.63 -9.93 5.71
CA SER A 49 20.67 -8.78 6.61
C SER A 49 19.25 -8.33 6.94
N PRO A 50 18.79 -8.47 8.20
CA PRO A 50 17.45 -8.04 8.57
C PRO A 50 17.31 -6.51 8.53
N LEU A 51 18.41 -5.75 8.65
CA LEU A 51 18.39 -4.29 8.67
C LEU A 51 19.03 -3.67 7.43
N SER A 52 18.38 -2.63 6.92
CA SER A 52 18.90 -1.70 5.92
C SER A 52 18.72 -0.27 6.42
N LEU A 53 19.70 0.61 6.18
CA LEU A 53 19.58 2.04 6.48
C LEU A 53 19.01 2.84 5.31
N GLU A 54 18.86 2.22 4.15
CA GLU A 54 18.26 2.83 2.98
C GLU A 54 16.77 2.47 2.90
N SER A 55 15.99 3.38 2.34
CA SER A 55 14.59 3.16 2.06
C SER A 55 14.47 2.25 0.83
N GLY A 56 13.86 1.07 0.98
CA GLY A 56 13.79 0.05 -0.05
C GLY A 56 12.36 -0.16 -0.54
N PHE A 57 11.75 -1.24 -0.11
CA PHE A 57 10.48 -1.71 -0.66
C PHE A 57 9.32 -1.59 0.34
N ILE A 58 9.62 -1.38 1.63
CA ILE A 58 8.60 -1.40 2.69
C ILE A 58 7.65 -0.21 2.54
N VAL A 59 8.18 1.02 2.43
CA VAL A 59 7.34 2.23 2.36
C VAL A 59 6.41 2.20 1.14
N PRO A 60 6.88 1.93 -0.09
CA PRO A 60 5.99 1.88 -1.25
C PRO A 60 4.91 0.79 -1.14
N ALA A 61 5.26 -0.42 -0.68
CA ALA A 61 4.28 -1.49 -0.51
C ALA A 61 3.28 -1.18 0.63
N PHE A 62 3.72 -0.52 1.70
CA PHE A 62 2.83 -0.10 2.78
C PHE A 62 1.83 0.97 2.32
N MET A 63 2.29 1.93 1.50
CA MET A 63 1.41 2.94 0.92
C MET A 63 0.33 2.31 0.04
N ASP A 64 0.68 1.27 -0.74
CA ASP A 64 -0.27 0.49 -1.53
C ASP A 64 -1.28 -0.23 -0.63
N ALA A 65 -0.81 -0.90 0.43
CA ALA A 65 -1.67 -1.58 1.40
C ALA A 65 -2.67 -0.62 2.07
N GLN A 66 -2.26 0.62 2.33
CA GLN A 66 -3.07 1.64 3.01
C GLN A 66 -4.08 2.32 2.07
N ARG A 67 -3.63 2.75 0.89
CA ARG A 67 -4.39 3.64 -0.01
C ARG A 67 -5.23 2.87 -1.03
N CYS A 68 -4.71 1.78 -1.57
CA CYS A 68 -5.39 1.05 -2.64
C CYS A 68 -6.66 0.38 -2.11
N ARG A 69 -7.84 0.67 -2.68
CA ARG A 69 -9.12 0.02 -2.28
C ARG A 69 -9.40 -1.28 -3.02
N HIS A 70 -8.50 -1.70 -3.91
CA HIS A 70 -8.68 -2.94 -4.66
C HIS A 70 -8.28 -4.13 -3.78
N PRO A 71 -9.18 -5.08 -3.50
CA PRO A 71 -8.96 -6.13 -2.50
C PRO A 71 -7.79 -7.05 -2.84
N TRP A 72 -7.42 -7.15 -4.12
CA TRP A 72 -6.34 -8.04 -4.56
C TRP A 72 -4.98 -7.36 -4.46
N LEU A 73 -4.85 -6.13 -4.96
CA LEU A 73 -3.61 -5.36 -4.89
C LEU A 73 -3.24 -5.08 -3.43
N ARG A 74 -4.25 -4.76 -2.60
CA ARG A 74 -4.05 -4.60 -1.16
C ARG A 74 -3.51 -5.87 -0.49
N ARG A 75 -4.12 -7.03 -0.75
CA ARG A 75 -3.66 -8.31 -0.19
C ARG A 75 -2.29 -8.71 -0.72
N ARG A 76 -1.99 -8.41 -1.99
CA ARG A 76 -0.66 -8.62 -2.58
C ARG A 76 0.39 -7.79 -1.84
N ALA A 77 0.11 -6.52 -1.58
CA ALA A 77 0.99 -5.63 -0.81
C ALA A 77 1.24 -6.17 0.61
N ILE A 78 0.19 -6.53 1.34
CA ILE A 78 0.29 -7.10 2.69
C ILE A 78 1.08 -8.42 2.68
N SER A 79 0.80 -9.31 1.72
CA SER A 79 1.50 -10.60 1.59
C SER A 79 2.98 -10.40 1.27
N PHE A 80 3.32 -9.45 0.40
CA PHE A 80 4.70 -9.10 0.09
C PHE A 80 5.43 -8.59 1.34
N LEU A 81 4.82 -7.69 2.10
CA LEU A 81 5.39 -7.16 3.35
C LEU A 81 5.63 -8.28 4.39
N TYR A 82 4.68 -9.20 4.57
CA TYR A 82 4.92 -10.35 5.46
C TYR A 82 6.03 -11.28 4.97
N LYS A 83 6.24 -11.39 3.65
CA LYS A 83 7.22 -12.29 3.03
C LYS A 83 8.66 -11.83 3.21
N ILE A 84 8.95 -10.53 3.09
CA ILE A 84 10.34 -10.04 2.98
C ILE A 84 11.11 -10.04 4.31
N LYS A 85 10.42 -10.12 5.46
CA LYS A 85 11.01 -10.22 6.82
C LYS A 85 12.23 -9.30 7.02
N ARG A 86 12.06 -8.04 6.62
CA ARG A 86 13.08 -6.99 6.57
C ARG A 86 12.71 -5.79 7.44
N GLN A 87 13.72 -5.04 7.86
CA GLN A 87 13.65 -3.74 8.47
C GLN A 87 14.42 -2.69 7.64
N GLU A 88 13.78 -1.56 7.34
CA GLU A 88 14.36 -0.43 6.60
C GLU A 88 14.28 0.83 7.48
N GLY A 89 15.40 1.18 8.13
CA GLY A 89 15.43 2.20 9.17
C GLY A 89 14.48 1.82 10.32
N MET A 90 13.44 2.64 10.53
CA MET A 90 12.40 2.39 11.54
C MET A 90 11.24 1.51 11.03
N TRP A 91 11.23 1.17 9.74
CA TRP A 91 10.14 0.41 9.14
C TRP A 91 10.37 -1.09 9.27
N HIS A 92 9.49 -1.76 10.02
CA HIS A 92 9.43 -3.21 10.10
C HIS A 92 8.40 -3.74 9.11
N SER A 93 8.80 -4.65 8.21
CA SER A 93 7.92 -5.16 7.15
C SER A 93 6.70 -5.92 7.68
N ASP A 94 6.87 -6.72 8.72
CA ASP A 94 5.80 -7.41 9.44
C ASP A 94 4.88 -6.44 10.20
N GLY A 95 5.44 -5.42 10.86
CA GLY A 95 4.66 -4.36 11.49
C GLY A 95 3.81 -3.58 10.46
N ALA A 96 4.41 -3.22 9.32
CA ALA A 96 3.71 -2.56 8.22
C ALA A 96 2.60 -3.45 7.62
N ALA A 97 2.88 -4.75 7.45
CA ALA A 97 1.89 -5.71 6.98
C ALA A 97 0.70 -5.82 7.96
N ALA A 98 0.99 -5.92 9.26
CA ALA A 98 -0.03 -6.04 10.31
C ALA A 98 -0.91 -4.79 10.39
N VAL A 99 -0.32 -3.59 10.28
CA VAL A 99 -1.08 -2.33 10.18
C VAL A 99 -1.94 -2.31 8.92
N GLY A 100 -1.38 -2.66 7.75
CA GLY A 100 -2.12 -2.72 6.49
C GLY A 100 -3.29 -3.70 6.53
N GLN A 101 -3.10 -4.87 7.15
CA GLN A 101 -4.15 -5.84 7.39
C GLN A 101 -5.23 -5.28 8.32
N ARG A 102 -4.84 -4.62 9.42
CA ARG A 102 -5.81 -4.05 10.36
C ARG A 102 -6.66 -2.95 9.73
N ILE A 103 -6.06 -2.11 8.90
CA ILE A 103 -6.78 -1.11 8.09
C ILE A 103 -7.80 -1.81 7.19
N MET A 104 -7.40 -2.85 6.47
CA MET A 104 -8.29 -3.60 5.58
C MET A 104 -9.51 -4.18 6.31
N GLU A 105 -9.31 -4.71 7.53
CA GLU A 105 -10.36 -5.25 8.38
C GLU A 105 -11.32 -4.17 8.87
N ILE A 106 -10.80 -3.05 9.36
CA ILE A 106 -11.60 -1.93 9.91
C ILE A 106 -12.48 -1.28 8.84
N GLU A 107 -11.98 -1.25 7.61
CA GLU A 107 -12.72 -0.75 6.45
C GLU A 107 -13.80 -1.73 5.98
N GLY A 108 -13.86 -2.94 6.54
CA GLY A 108 -14.84 -3.96 6.18
C GLY A 108 -14.67 -4.46 4.75
N GLN A 109 -13.45 -4.46 4.21
CA GLN A 109 -13.21 -4.83 2.82
C GLN A 109 -13.56 -6.30 2.59
N LYS A 110 -14.43 -6.56 1.61
CA LYS A 110 -14.82 -7.92 1.24
C LYS A 110 -13.69 -8.66 0.55
N TYR A 111 -13.63 -9.96 0.80
CA TYR A 111 -12.75 -10.87 0.10
C TYR A 111 -13.35 -11.28 -1.24
N PHE A 112 -12.49 -11.39 -2.25
CA PHE A 112 -12.86 -11.84 -3.60
C PHE A 112 -11.81 -12.84 -4.06
N ASP A 113 -12.20 -13.89 -4.76
CA ASP A 113 -11.25 -14.77 -5.44
C ASP A 113 -10.53 -13.98 -6.53
N SER A 114 -9.20 -14.10 -6.61
CA SER A 114 -8.38 -13.35 -7.55
C SER A 114 -8.50 -13.94 -8.96
N ASP A 115 -8.82 -13.12 -9.95
CA ASP A 115 -8.70 -13.51 -11.38
C ASP A 115 -7.28 -13.27 -11.94
N LEU A 116 -6.43 -12.55 -11.20
CA LEU A 116 -5.05 -12.29 -11.62
C LEU A 116 -4.26 -13.59 -11.69
N ALA A 117 -3.65 -13.84 -12.85
CA ALA A 117 -2.68 -14.91 -13.01
C ALA A 117 -1.47 -14.70 -12.08
N SER A 118 -1.01 -15.79 -11.47
CA SER A 118 0.27 -15.93 -10.72
C SER A 118 1.48 -15.44 -11.53
N PRO A 119 2.63 -15.17 -10.87
CA PRO A 119 3.14 -13.81 -10.68
C PRO A 119 3.20 -13.02 -11.98
N LEU A 120 2.78 -11.76 -11.88
CA LEU A 120 2.74 -10.80 -12.99
C LEU A 120 4.05 -10.84 -13.77
N GLU A 121 3.92 -11.17 -15.06
CA GLU A 121 4.95 -10.94 -16.07
C GLU A 121 5.57 -9.56 -15.83
N ALA A 122 6.88 -9.46 -16.02
CA ALA A 122 7.61 -8.21 -15.85
C ALA A 122 6.85 -7.09 -16.55
N MET A 123 6.41 -6.10 -15.78
CA MET A 123 5.69 -4.98 -16.35
C MET A 123 6.67 -4.22 -17.23
N GLU A 124 6.35 -4.07 -18.52
CA GLU A 124 7.21 -3.35 -19.45
C GLU A 124 7.53 -1.96 -18.89
N ASP A 125 8.74 -1.50 -19.18
CA ASP A 125 9.12 -0.15 -18.77
C ASP A 125 8.29 0.86 -19.53
N VAL A 126 7.64 1.75 -18.78
CA VAL A 126 6.89 2.86 -19.35
C VAL A 126 7.91 3.88 -19.86
N PRO A 127 7.98 4.17 -21.17
CA PRO A 127 8.92 5.14 -21.73
C PRO A 127 8.84 6.48 -21.02
N TRP A 128 9.97 7.17 -20.88
CA TRP A 128 10.04 8.44 -20.13
C TRP A 128 9.03 9.47 -20.66
N GLU A 129 8.84 9.52 -21.97
CA GLU A 129 7.94 10.42 -22.68
C GLU A 129 6.47 10.15 -22.31
N ALA A 130 6.09 8.89 -22.11
CA ALA A 130 4.72 8.54 -21.72
C ALA A 130 4.35 9.12 -20.35
N TRP A 131 5.32 9.32 -19.45
CA TRP A 131 5.10 10.02 -18.18
C TRP A 131 4.90 11.53 -18.35
N ALA A 132 5.21 12.12 -19.51
CA ALA A 132 4.87 13.52 -19.76
C ALA A 132 3.43 13.66 -20.30
N GLU A 133 2.92 12.62 -20.95
CA GLU A 133 1.65 12.66 -21.68
C GLU A 133 0.44 12.22 -20.84
N THR A 134 0.62 11.28 -19.91
CA THR A 134 -0.48 10.80 -19.06
C THR A 134 -0.14 10.87 -17.57
N GLU A 135 -1.12 11.30 -16.77
CA GLU A 135 -1.04 11.18 -15.30
C GLU A 135 -1.23 9.73 -14.85
N ASP A 136 -2.01 8.95 -15.59
CA ASP A 136 -2.42 7.59 -15.26
C ASP A 136 -1.71 6.52 -16.12
N ILE A 137 -1.41 5.38 -15.51
CA ILE A 137 -0.82 4.20 -16.14
C ILE A 137 -1.94 3.18 -16.38
N PRO A 138 -2.02 2.54 -17.56
CA PRO A 138 -2.97 1.46 -17.79
C PRO A 138 -2.83 0.35 -16.74
N ALA A 139 -3.96 -0.08 -16.17
CA ALA A 139 -4.01 -1.17 -15.21
C ALA A 139 -4.44 -2.47 -15.90
N ARG A 140 -3.86 -3.60 -15.49
CA ARG A 140 -4.35 -4.95 -15.86
C ARG A 140 -5.59 -5.30 -15.03
N THR A 141 -5.62 -4.88 -13.78
CA THR A 141 -6.73 -5.06 -12.83
C THR A 141 -7.85 -4.08 -13.16
N SER A 142 -9.09 -4.54 -13.06
CA SER A 142 -10.28 -3.71 -13.23
C SER A 142 -11.17 -3.76 -11.99
N TRP A 143 -12.06 -2.78 -11.85
CA TRP A 143 -13.09 -2.75 -10.80
C TRP A 143 -14.31 -3.63 -11.11
N ALA A 144 -14.32 -4.38 -12.21
CA ALA A 144 -15.50 -5.14 -12.65
C ALA A 144 -15.87 -6.23 -11.63
N GLY A 145 -17.11 -6.20 -11.14
CA GLY A 145 -17.59 -7.14 -10.14
C GLY A 145 -17.04 -6.92 -8.72
N ILE A 146 -16.26 -5.85 -8.49
CA ILE A 146 -15.66 -5.54 -7.19
C ILE A 146 -16.48 -4.47 -6.48
N GLU A 147 -16.99 -4.83 -5.30
CA GLU A 147 -17.61 -3.86 -4.39
C GLU A 147 -16.54 -2.98 -3.74
N ARG A 148 -16.70 -1.66 -3.89
CA ARG A 148 -15.76 -0.68 -3.33
C ARG A 148 -16.09 -0.41 -1.87
N VAL A 149 -15.04 -0.28 -1.05
CA VAL A 149 -15.16 0.25 0.32
C VAL A 149 -15.77 1.65 0.25
N PRO A 150 -16.94 1.90 0.89
CA PRO A 150 -17.59 3.21 0.90
C PRO A 150 -16.67 4.30 1.46
N GLU A 151 -16.82 5.54 1.00
CA GLU A 151 -15.97 6.67 1.44
C GLU A 151 -15.97 6.83 2.97
N MET A 152 -17.14 6.80 3.63
CA MET A 152 -17.24 6.90 5.09
C MET A 152 -16.51 5.79 5.86
N MET A 153 -16.27 4.64 5.21
CA MET A 153 -15.55 3.52 5.81
C MET A 153 -14.05 3.63 5.59
N ARG A 154 -13.57 4.57 4.77
CA ARG A 154 -12.16 4.72 4.45
C ARG A 154 -11.39 5.31 5.61
N MET A 155 -10.22 4.75 5.87
CA MET A 155 -9.22 5.46 6.64
C MET A 155 -8.51 6.49 5.77
N ARG A 156 -8.35 7.70 6.32
CA ARG A 156 -7.72 8.85 5.67
C ARG A 156 -6.28 9.05 6.14
N GLU A 157 -6.03 8.94 7.43
CA GLU A 157 -4.72 9.18 8.03
C GLU A 157 -4.41 8.17 9.14
N THR A 158 -3.14 7.76 9.22
CA THR A 158 -2.60 6.87 10.26
C THR A 158 -1.64 7.64 11.14
N LEU A 159 -1.90 7.66 12.44
CA LEU A 159 -0.93 8.03 13.45
C LEU A 159 -0.38 6.74 14.06
N VAL A 160 0.92 6.51 13.88
CA VAL A 160 1.59 5.26 14.23
C VAL A 160 2.64 5.55 15.29
N MET A 161 2.49 4.93 16.45
CA MET A 161 3.48 4.94 17.52
C MET A 161 4.03 3.53 17.67
N VAL A 162 5.36 3.38 17.57
CA VAL A 162 6.01 2.07 17.61
C VAL A 162 6.80 1.93 18.90
N ASP A 163 6.43 0.94 19.70
CA ASP A 163 7.25 0.41 20.78
C ASP A 163 8.11 -0.73 20.23
N ALA A 164 9.36 -0.41 19.92
CA ALA A 164 10.31 -1.36 19.34
C ALA A 164 10.75 -2.45 20.34
N VAL A 165 10.66 -2.19 21.65
CA VAL A 165 11.07 -3.16 22.69
C VAL A 165 9.99 -4.23 22.84
N GLU A 166 8.74 -3.80 22.88
CA GLU A 166 7.60 -4.71 23.08
C GLU A 166 6.99 -5.20 21.75
N LYS A 167 7.58 -4.84 20.60
CA LYS A 167 7.06 -5.09 19.25
C LYS A 167 5.57 -4.75 19.13
N ARG A 168 5.19 -3.61 19.69
CA ARG A 168 3.81 -3.11 19.74
C ARG A 168 3.71 -1.86 18.88
N VAL A 169 2.65 -1.79 18.09
CA VAL A 169 2.23 -0.60 17.36
C VAL A 169 0.93 -0.11 17.95
N GLU A 170 0.95 1.10 18.49
CA GLU A 170 -0.26 1.85 18.82
C GLU A 170 -0.67 2.65 17.59
N LEU A 171 -1.88 2.40 17.12
CA LEU A 171 -2.39 2.87 15.85
C LEU A 171 -3.64 3.70 16.10
N SER A 172 -3.63 4.97 15.69
CA SER A 172 -4.84 5.78 15.61
C SER A 172 -5.17 6.03 14.16
N LEU A 173 -6.32 5.51 13.72
CA LEU A 173 -6.84 5.67 12.38
C LEU A 173 -7.86 6.80 12.36
N ILE A 174 -7.56 7.85 11.60
CA ILE A 174 -8.52 8.92 11.36
C ILE A 174 -9.32 8.53 10.12
N MET A 175 -10.61 8.25 10.31
CA MET A 175 -11.52 7.85 9.26
C MET A 175 -11.90 9.05 8.38
N SER A 176 -12.41 8.79 7.18
CA SER A 176 -13.05 9.81 6.34
C SER A 176 -14.42 10.15 6.91
N SER A 177 -14.81 11.43 6.85
CA SER A 177 -16.17 11.86 7.21
C SER A 177 -17.23 11.43 6.19
N GLY A 178 -16.82 11.04 4.99
CA GLY A 178 -17.75 10.73 3.89
C GLY A 178 -18.12 11.92 3.00
N ASP A 179 -17.65 13.13 3.31
CA ASP A 179 -17.96 14.32 2.51
C ASP A 179 -17.08 14.46 1.26
N ASP A 180 -17.52 15.32 0.33
CA ASP A 180 -16.83 15.55 -0.94
C ASP A 180 -15.54 16.38 -0.79
N ILE A 181 -15.33 17.00 0.38
CA ILE A 181 -14.17 17.86 0.67
C ILE A 181 -13.02 17.00 1.26
N GLY A 182 -13.34 15.82 1.79
CA GLY A 182 -12.42 14.95 2.49
C GLY A 182 -12.10 15.47 3.88
N SER A 183 -13.09 15.79 4.71
CA SER A 183 -12.84 16.13 6.11
C SER A 183 -12.54 14.89 6.96
N PHE A 184 -11.96 15.12 8.14
CA PHE A 184 -11.67 14.06 9.11
C PHE A 184 -12.95 13.61 9.82
N GLY A 185 -13.13 12.29 9.90
CA GLY A 185 -14.22 11.63 10.60
C GLY A 185 -13.81 11.11 11.98
N GLU A 186 -14.41 10.01 12.38
CA GLU A 186 -14.13 9.32 13.65
C GLU A 186 -12.65 8.89 13.76
N VAL A 187 -12.10 8.93 14.97
CA VAL A 187 -10.78 8.35 15.28
C VAL A 187 -10.97 6.98 15.91
N LYS A 188 -10.35 5.94 15.33
CA LYS A 188 -10.34 4.58 15.86
C LYS A 188 -8.95 4.23 16.38
N SER A 189 -8.84 3.94 17.67
CA SER A 189 -7.57 3.55 18.30
C SER A 189 -7.46 2.04 18.42
N GLU A 190 -6.30 1.52 18.06
CA GLU A 190 -6.02 0.11 17.90
C GLU A 190 -4.62 -0.22 18.42
N THR A 191 -4.42 -1.45 18.84
CA THR A 191 -3.10 -1.97 19.21
C THR A 191 -2.80 -3.19 18.36
N VAL A 192 -1.67 -3.13 17.63
CA VAL A 192 -1.21 -4.21 16.76
C VAL A 192 0.11 -4.74 17.32
N VAL A 193 0.17 -6.03 17.60
CA VAL A 193 1.42 -6.71 18.01
C VAL A 193 1.96 -7.47 16.81
N PHE A 194 3.26 -7.34 16.54
CA PHE A 194 3.93 -8.02 15.42
C PHE A 194 5.09 -8.89 15.90
N GLY A 195 5.37 -9.98 15.18
CA GLY A 195 6.21 -11.10 15.67
C GLY A 195 7.15 -11.65 14.63
#